data_AF-A0A1I7TWM4-F1
#
_entry.id   AF-A0A1I7TWM4-F1
#
_cell.length_a   1.000
_cell.length_b   1.000
_cell.length_c   1.000
_cell.angle_alpha   90.00
_cell.angle_beta   90.00
_cell.angle_gamma   90.00
#
_symmetry.space_group_name_H-M   'P 1'
#
loop_
_entity.id
_entity.type
_entity.pdbx_description
1 polymer ?
#
loop_
_entity_poly.entity_id
_entity_poly.type
_entity_poly.pdbx_seq_one_letter_code
_entity_poly.pdbx_strand_id
1 'polypeptide(L)'
;MQVGEYELTLTDVAIFVMIVVALKKSFKWLLAANVVKPTKYQVQPLEKQDMTIEEVTRMRSEEKRCLVVVYDKIYDMSSSQDLYHNNREVFETRFGCGPEWEPICARKYPFVGRLLMN
;
A
#
# COMPACT_ATOMS: atom_id res chain seq x y z
N MET A 1 43.74 37.18 -7.47
CA MET A 1 42.32 37.00 -7.12
C MET A 1 42.19 37.27 -5.63
N GLN A 2 41.72 38.46 -5.25
CA GLN A 2 41.39 38.76 -3.86
C GLN A 2 40.10 38.01 -3.53
N VAL A 3 40.20 37.02 -2.65
CA VAL A 3 39.02 36.46 -1.99
C VAL A 3 38.60 37.52 -0.98
N GLY A 4 37.61 38.34 -1.34
CA GLY A 4 37.05 39.32 -0.42
C GLY A 4 36.53 38.60 0.81
N GLU A 5 36.96 39.05 1.99
CA GLU A 5 36.47 38.58 3.28
C GLU A 5 34.96 38.92 3.34
N TYR A 6 34.12 37.94 3.02
CA TYR A 6 32.69 38.07 3.21
C TYR A 6 32.43 38.08 4.72
N GLU A 7 32.24 39.27 5.29
CA GLU A 7 31.65 39.38 6.62
C GLU A 7 30.23 38.86 6.52
N LEU A 8 29.95 37.74 7.20
CA LEU A 8 28.64 37.10 7.20
C LEU A 8 27.64 38.06 7.88
N THR A 9 26.94 38.88 7.09
CA THR A 9 26.00 39.83 7.66
C THR A 9 24.71 39.14 8.08
N LEU A 10 24.00 39.71 9.06
CA LEU A 10 22.66 39.25 9.45
C LEU A 10 21.70 39.14 8.25
N THR A 11 21.91 40.00 7.24
CA THR A 11 21.16 40.00 6.00
C THR A 11 21.40 38.73 5.18
N ASP A 12 22.66 38.27 5.06
CA ASP A 12 23.01 37.05 4.34
C ASP A 12 22.41 35.81 5.00
N VAL A 13 22.41 35.77 6.34
CA VAL A 13 21.76 34.69 7.12
C VAL A 13 20.26 34.70 6.90
N ALA A 14 19.62 35.87 6.92
CA ALA A 14 18.18 36.00 6.70
C ALA A 14 17.77 35.55 5.28
N ILE A 15 18.56 35.93 4.26
CA ILE A 15 18.36 35.50 2.87
C ILE A 15 18.51 33.99 2.76
N PHE A 16 19.55 33.41 3.38
CA PHE A 16 19.77 31.97 3.37
C PHE A 16 18.61 31.20 4.02
N VAL A 17 18.12 31.66 5.18
CA VAL A 17 16.95 31.05 5.85
C VAL A 17 15.70 31.14 4.98
N MET A 18 15.46 32.28 4.32
CA MET A 18 14.35 32.45 3.38
C MET A 18 14.45 31.48 2.20
N ILE A 19 15.63 31.31 1.61
CA ILE A 19 15.87 30.36 0.53
C ILE A 19 15.62 28.92 0.99
N VAL A 20 16.12 28.54 2.18
CA VAL A 20 15.91 27.19 2.75
C VAL A 20 14.43 26.92 3.03
N VAL A 21 13.69 27.89 3.55
CA VAL A 21 12.25 27.75 3.78
C VAL A 21 11.48 27.65 2.46
N ALA A 22 11.83 28.45 1.46
CA ALA A 22 11.23 28.39 0.13
C ALA A 22 11.47 27.03 -0.55
N LEU A 23 12.71 26.53 -0.49
CA LEU A 23 13.09 25.19 -0.97
C LEU A 23 12.33 24.09 -0.23
N LYS A 24 12.29 24.15 1.10
CA LYS A 24 11.55 23.15 1.90
C LYS A 24 10.06 23.13 1.55
N LYS A 25 9.47 24.31 1.29
CA LYS A 25 8.06 24.44 0.90
C LYS A 25 7.81 23.89 -0.50
N SER A 26 8.67 24.19 -1.47
CA SER A 26 8.56 23.69 -2.85
C SER A 26 8.77 22.18 -2.92
N PHE A 27 9.77 21.62 -2.22
CA PHE A 27 9.98 20.18 -2.12
C PHE A 27 8.78 19.45 -1.52
N LYS A 28 8.18 19.97 -0.44
CA LYS A 28 6.96 19.38 0.15
C LYS A 28 5.79 19.39 -0.84
N TRP A 29 5.60 20.48 -1.58
CA TRP A 29 4.51 20.59 -2.55
C TRP A 29 4.71 19.64 -3.74
N LEU A 30 5.94 19.54 -4.25
CA LEU A 30 6.29 18.65 -5.35
C LEU A 30 6.19 17.16 -4.95
N LEU A 31 6.61 16.81 -3.74
CA LEU A 31 6.51 15.44 -3.21
C LEU A 31 5.06 15.06 -2.86
N ALA A 32 4.25 16.00 -2.37
CA ALA A 32 2.83 15.76 -2.08
C ALA A 32 2.02 15.47 -3.36
N ALA A 33 2.40 16.05 -4.50
CA ALA A 33 1.75 15.79 -5.79
C ALA A 33 1.99 14.35 -6.30
N ASN A 34 3.08 13.70 -5.89
CA ASN A 34 3.43 12.34 -6.32
C ASN A 34 2.84 11.24 -5.42
N VAL A 35 2.10 11.59 -4.36
CA VAL A 35 1.36 10.60 -3.58
C VAL A 35 0.05 10.31 -4.31
N VAL A 36 0.12 9.42 -5.30
CA VAL A 36 -1.07 8.83 -5.91
C VAL A 36 -1.87 8.19 -4.78
N LYS A 37 -3.02 8.79 -4.45
CA LYS A 37 -3.92 8.19 -3.46
C LYS A 37 -4.33 6.82 -4.00
N PRO A 38 -4.22 5.74 -3.20
CA PRO A 38 -4.60 4.42 -3.67
C PRO A 38 -6.05 4.46 -4.13
N THR A 39 -6.29 4.05 -5.37
CA THR A 39 -7.63 3.95 -5.94
C THR A 39 -8.43 3.00 -5.05
N LYS A 40 -9.44 3.52 -4.35
CA LYS A 40 -10.35 2.70 -3.55
C LYS A 40 -11.44 2.18 -4.47
N TYR A 41 -11.39 0.90 -4.78
CA TYR A 41 -12.42 0.24 -5.57
C TYR A 41 -13.64 -0.03 -4.68
N GLN A 42 -14.83 0.41 -5.11
CA GLN A 42 -16.08 0.01 -4.45
C GLN A 42 -16.41 -1.40 -4.92
N VAL A 43 -16.24 -2.38 -4.05
CA VAL A 43 -16.52 -3.79 -4.35
C VAL A 43 -17.64 -4.26 -3.44
N GLN A 44 -18.59 -5.01 -4.02
CA GLN A 44 -19.63 -5.64 -3.23
C GLN A 44 -18.99 -6.67 -2.29
N PRO A 45 -19.24 -6.57 -0.97
CA PRO A 45 -18.68 -7.49 0.00
C PRO A 45 -19.14 -8.91 -0.32
N LEU A 46 -18.20 -9.85 -0.31
CA LEU A 46 -18.49 -11.26 -0.47
C LEU A 46 -19.29 -11.77 0.75
N GLU A 47 -20.19 -12.72 0.53
CA GLU A 47 -20.78 -13.46 1.64
C GLU A 47 -19.72 -14.28 2.36
N LYS A 48 -19.92 -14.45 3.68
CA LYS A 48 -18.97 -15.20 4.50
C LYS A 48 -19.15 -16.69 4.28
N GLN A 49 -18.13 -17.33 3.74
CA GLN A 49 -18.13 -18.77 3.46
C GLN A 49 -16.71 -19.33 3.58
N ASP A 50 -16.61 -20.52 4.17
CA ASP A 50 -15.38 -21.30 4.16
C ASP A 50 -15.20 -21.92 2.76
N MET A 51 -13.95 -21.97 2.27
CA MET A 51 -13.67 -22.37 0.89
C MET A 51 -12.42 -23.24 0.79
N THR A 52 -12.37 -24.09 -0.22
CA THR A 52 -11.13 -24.81 -0.59
C THR A 52 -10.18 -23.92 -1.41
N ILE A 53 -8.93 -24.36 -1.58
CA ILE A 53 -7.96 -23.62 -2.39
C ILE A 53 -8.35 -23.57 -3.87
N GLU A 54 -9.04 -24.59 -4.37
CA GLU A 54 -9.56 -24.66 -5.75
C GLU A 54 -10.66 -23.61 -5.94
N GLU A 55 -11.57 -23.46 -4.98
CA GLU A 55 -12.63 -22.46 -5.02
C GLU A 55 -12.06 -21.04 -4.96
N VAL A 56 -11.11 -20.79 -4.06
CA VAL A 56 -10.37 -19.52 -4.00
C VAL A 56 -9.69 -19.21 -5.33
N THR A 57 -9.05 -20.21 -5.94
CA THR A 57 -8.39 -20.07 -7.25
C THR A 57 -9.39 -19.77 -8.36
N ARG A 58 -10.55 -20.44 -8.37
CA ARG A 58 -11.65 -20.19 -9.31
C ARG A 58 -12.17 -18.76 -9.18
N MET A 59 -12.41 -18.27 -7.96
CA MET A 59 -12.88 -16.91 -7.74
C MET A 59 -11.84 -15.85 -8.17
N ARG A 60 -10.54 -16.15 -8.01
CA ARG A 60 -9.46 -15.29 -8.52
C ARG A 60 -9.44 -15.21 -10.05
N SER A 61 -9.68 -16.31 -10.75
CA SER A 61 -9.63 -16.36 -12.22
C SER A 61 -10.91 -15.92 -12.90
N GLU A 62 -12.06 -16.44 -12.47
CA GLU A 62 -13.37 -16.24 -13.13
C GLU A 62 -14.03 -14.93 -12.68
N GLU A 63 -14.17 -14.74 -11.37
CA GLU A 63 -14.81 -13.56 -10.79
C GLU A 63 -13.84 -12.38 -10.60
N LYS A 64 -12.55 -12.58 -10.89
CA LYS A 64 -11.47 -11.60 -10.71
C LYS A 64 -11.41 -11.03 -9.30
N ARG A 65 -11.79 -11.83 -8.29
CA ARG A 65 -11.71 -11.47 -6.88
C ARG A 65 -10.28 -11.53 -6.38
N CYS A 66 -9.85 -10.52 -5.63
CA CYS A 66 -8.52 -10.47 -5.04
C CYS A 66 -8.53 -11.11 -3.65
N LEU A 67 -8.70 -12.43 -3.59
CA LEU A 67 -8.74 -13.17 -2.32
C LEU A 67 -7.34 -13.49 -1.83
N VAL A 68 -7.06 -13.22 -0.55
CA VAL A 68 -5.78 -13.51 0.10
C VAL A 68 -5.98 -14.49 1.23
N VAL A 69 -5.14 -15.52 1.24
CA VAL A 69 -5.11 -16.53 2.30
C VAL A 69 -3.94 -16.20 3.23
N VAL A 70 -4.20 -16.05 4.53
CA VAL A 70 -3.19 -15.92 5.58
C VAL A 70 -3.45 -17.02 6.60
N TYR A 71 -2.51 -17.93 6.81
CA TYR A 71 -2.74 -19.15 7.59
C TYR A 71 -3.96 -19.94 7.07
N ASP A 72 -5.02 -20.05 7.88
CA ASP A 72 -6.29 -20.69 7.55
C ASP A 72 -7.41 -19.67 7.26
N LYS A 73 -7.10 -18.38 7.11
CA LYS A 73 -8.09 -17.31 6.96
C LYS A 73 -8.07 -16.70 5.57
N ILE A 74 -9.25 -16.41 5.03
CA ILE A 74 -9.46 -15.82 3.72
C ILE A 74 -9.95 -14.38 3.89
N TYR A 75 -9.29 -13.44 3.23
CA TYR A 75 -9.60 -12.02 3.23
C TYR A 75 -9.86 -11.51 1.81
N ASP A 76 -10.83 -10.62 1.65
CA ASP A 76 -11.13 -9.98 0.36
C ASP A 76 -10.34 -8.66 0.20
N MET A 77 -9.29 -8.68 -0.61
CA MET A 77 -8.49 -7.51 -0.98
C MET A 77 -8.96 -6.83 -2.26
N SER A 78 -10.17 -7.13 -2.76
CA SER A 78 -10.68 -6.55 -4.01
C SER A 78 -10.84 -5.03 -3.98
N SER A 79 -10.92 -4.41 -2.79
CA SER A 79 -10.88 -2.95 -2.64
C SER A 79 -9.50 -2.33 -2.92
N SER A 80 -8.45 -3.15 -3.03
CA SER A 80 -7.04 -2.77 -3.22
C SER A 80 -6.38 -3.62 -4.32
N GLN A 81 -7.00 -3.64 -5.50
CA GLN A 81 -6.55 -4.45 -6.64
C GLN A 81 -5.10 -4.15 -7.04
N ASP A 82 -4.70 -2.88 -7.06
CA ASP A 82 -3.33 -2.47 -7.38
C ASP A 82 -2.30 -3.14 -6.45
N LEU A 83 -2.57 -3.15 -5.13
CA LEU A 83 -1.69 -3.79 -4.15
C LEU A 83 -1.63 -5.30 -4.39
N TYR A 84 -2.78 -5.92 -4.65
CA TYR A 84 -2.87 -7.36 -4.92
C TYR A 84 -2.09 -7.74 -6.18
N HIS A 85 -2.33 -7.05 -7.30
CA HIS A 85 -1.71 -7.36 -8.58
C HIS A 85 -0.20 -7.08 -8.60
N ASN A 86 0.26 -6.02 -7.93
CA ASN A 86 1.68 -5.70 -7.83
C ASN A 86 2.48 -6.66 -6.94
N ASN A 87 1.80 -7.48 -6.11
CA ASN A 87 2.45 -8.42 -5.18
C ASN A 87 1.83 -9.82 -5.31
N ARG A 88 1.40 -10.18 -6.53
CA ARG A 88 0.63 -11.40 -6.78
C ARG A 88 1.40 -12.65 -6.36
N GLU A 89 2.70 -12.68 -6.58
CA GLU A 89 3.59 -13.76 -6.17
C GLU A 89 3.64 -13.98 -4.66
N VAL A 90 3.31 -12.97 -3.85
CA VAL A 90 3.25 -13.06 -2.39
C VAL A 90 1.89 -13.58 -1.93
N PHE A 91 0.81 -13.18 -2.59
CA PHE A 91 -0.57 -13.49 -2.19
C PHE A 91 -1.13 -14.81 -2.74
N GLU A 92 -0.61 -15.28 -3.87
CA GLU A 92 -1.04 -16.52 -4.54
C GLU A 92 -0.08 -17.70 -4.32
N THR A 93 0.75 -17.65 -3.27
CA THR A 93 1.61 -18.78 -2.88
C THR A 93 0.78 -20.00 -2.47
N ARG A 94 1.37 -21.20 -2.61
CA ARG A 94 0.72 -22.48 -2.29
C ARG A 94 0.22 -22.58 -0.84
N PHE A 95 0.88 -21.90 0.09
CA PHE A 95 0.57 -21.96 1.52
C PHE A 95 -0.12 -20.69 2.05
N GLY A 96 -0.53 -19.78 1.15
CA GLY A 96 -0.96 -18.44 1.54
C GLY A 96 0.21 -17.50 1.86
N CYS A 97 -0.11 -16.22 1.97
CA CYS A 97 0.89 -15.19 2.26
C CYS A 97 1.40 -15.29 3.70
N GLY A 98 2.56 -14.67 3.93
CA GLY A 98 3.28 -14.76 5.19
C GLY A 98 2.50 -14.23 6.39
N PRO A 99 2.86 -14.69 7.61
CA PRO A 99 2.16 -14.35 8.86
C PRO A 99 2.15 -12.85 9.16
N GLU A 100 3.10 -12.09 8.63
CA GLU A 100 3.19 -10.64 8.73
C GLU A 100 1.95 -9.92 8.14
N TRP A 101 1.22 -10.58 7.23
CA TRP A 101 0.03 -10.02 6.62
C TRP A 101 -1.24 -10.17 7.46
N GLU A 102 -1.27 -11.08 8.43
CA GLU A 102 -2.45 -11.31 9.27
C GLU A 102 -2.97 -10.03 9.96
N PRO A 103 -2.14 -9.26 10.70
CA PRO A 103 -2.62 -8.06 11.37
C PRO A 103 -3.04 -6.96 10.40
N ILE A 104 -2.46 -6.92 9.20
CA ILE A 104 -2.80 -5.95 8.16
C ILE A 104 -4.16 -6.32 7.55
N CYS A 105 -4.33 -7.59 7.19
CA CYS A 105 -5.54 -8.09 6.57
C CYS A 105 -6.73 -8.05 7.52
N ALA A 106 -6.57 -8.51 8.76
CA ALA A 106 -7.62 -8.46 9.78
C ALA A 106 -8.13 -7.05 10.07
N ARG A 107 -7.28 -6.02 9.92
CA ARG A 107 -7.64 -4.62 10.19
C ARG A 107 -8.30 -3.94 8.99
N LYS A 108 -7.83 -4.21 7.78
CA LYS A 108 -8.16 -3.42 6.59
C LYS A 108 -9.12 -4.09 5.63
N TYR A 109 -9.15 -5.43 5.62
CA TYR A 109 -9.85 -6.20 4.60
C TYR A 109 -10.94 -7.06 5.23
N PRO A 110 -12.12 -7.19 4.59
CA PRO A 110 -13.19 -8.06 5.07
C PRO A 110 -12.71 -9.50 5.20
N PHE A 111 -12.99 -10.11 6.36
CA PHE A 111 -12.87 -11.55 6.55
C PHE A 111 -14.01 -12.25 5.81
N VAL A 112 -13.64 -13.20 4.95
CA VAL A 112 -14.56 -13.99 4.14
C VAL A 112 -14.87 -15.31 4.82
N GLY A 113 -13.85 -16.05 5.24
CA GLY A 113 -14.04 -17.38 5.83
C GLY A 113 -12.71 -18.07 6.06
N ARG A 114 -12.76 -19.36 6.40
CA ARG A 114 -11.58 -20.19 6.57
C ARG A 114 -11.27 -21.02 5.33
N LEU A 115 -9.99 -21.32 5.16
CA LEU A 115 -9.53 -22.26 4.16
C LEU A 115 -9.78 -23.69 4.67
N LEU A 116 -10.52 -24.46 3.89
CA LEU A 116 -10.74 -25.88 4.13
C LEU A 116 -9.52 -26.66 3.61
N MET A 117 -8.77 -27.27 4.52
CA MET A 117 -7.74 -28.24 4.16
C MET A 117 -8.42 -29.58 3.87
N ASN A 118 -8.59 -29.91 2.59
CA ASN A 118 -8.92 -31.28 2.16
C ASN A 118 -7.65 -32.12 2.03
#